data_AF-A0A1F5DGM6-F1
#
_entry.id   AF-A0A1F5DGM6-F1
#
_cell.length_a   1.000
_cell.length_b   1.000
_cell.length_c   1.000
_cell.angle_alpha   90.00
_cell.angle_beta   90.00
_cell.angle_gamma   90.00
#
_symmetry.space_group_name_H-M   'P 1'
#
loop_
_entity.id
_entity.type
_entity.pdbx_description
1 polymer ?
#
loop_
_entity_poly.entity_id
_entity_poly.type
_entity_poly.pdbx_seq_one_letter_code
_entity_poly.pdbx_strand_id
1 'polypeptide(L)'
;MRETKAQSELGMEMMEFNEVTNSAEASETGELTVSKEVDYYLPYPGILPDHPLYWLKMIRDRVLLMLAREPAAKMDRLLLYADKRLRAAQELVNGNKIQLGITTLTKAEKYLEEVNSQYQKVKADNKDTAEMKDKLQKAVLKHQQVMQQLLEKVPDQGKAIIEESLLKIKSFSF
;
A
#
# COMPACT_ATOMS: atom_id res chain seq x y z
N MET A 1 72.47 -19.74 23.50
CA MET A 1 72.33 -21.21 23.46
C MET A 1 70.92 -21.48 22.98
N ARG A 2 70.76 -21.84 21.72
CA ARG A 2 70.74 -23.24 21.22
C ARG A 2 69.36 -23.84 21.49
N GLU A 3 68.57 -23.99 20.43
CA GLU A 3 68.25 -25.30 19.84
C GLU A 3 66.96 -25.83 20.51
N THR A 4 65.97 -26.47 19.90
CA THR A 4 65.69 -27.06 18.59
C THR A 4 64.25 -27.57 18.76
N LYS A 5 63.32 -27.28 17.85
CA LYS A 5 63.04 -28.09 16.64
C LYS A 5 62.33 -29.43 16.95
N ALA A 6 61.22 -29.60 16.23
CA ALA A 6 60.71 -30.86 15.69
C ALA A 6 60.16 -31.91 16.65
N GLN A 7 58.82 -31.99 16.67
CA GLN A 7 58.10 -33.05 15.96
C GLN A 7 56.94 -32.33 15.23
N SER A 8 56.86 -32.14 13.89
CA SER A 8 56.90 -33.10 12.77
C SER A 8 56.04 -34.32 13.11
N GLU A 9 54.89 -34.54 12.49
CA GLU A 9 54.73 -34.93 11.08
C GLU A 9 53.23 -34.92 10.71
N LEU A 10 52.95 -35.12 9.42
CA LEU A 10 51.65 -35.05 8.71
C LEU A 10 51.34 -33.61 8.26
N GLY A 11 51.97 -33.08 7.21
CA GLY A 11 52.42 -33.78 6.01
C GLY A 11 51.23 -33.95 5.06
N MET A 12 51.39 -33.39 3.86
CA MET A 12 50.49 -33.46 2.69
C MET A 12 49.21 -32.61 2.77
N GLU A 13 48.85 -31.81 1.77
CA GLU A 13 49.35 -31.67 0.41
C GLU A 13 48.63 -30.49 -0.27
N MET A 14 49.28 -29.94 -1.30
CA MET A 14 48.69 -29.27 -2.47
C MET A 14 48.01 -27.90 -2.29
N MET A 15 48.70 -26.82 -2.68
CA MET A 15 48.78 -26.25 -4.05
C MET A 15 47.71 -25.17 -4.22
N GLU A 16 48.08 -23.89 -4.29
CA GLU A 16 48.68 -23.17 -5.44
C GLU A 16 47.65 -22.69 -6.48
N PHE A 17 48.00 -21.55 -7.09
CA PHE A 17 47.32 -20.76 -8.13
C PHE A 17 46.32 -19.72 -7.60
N ASN A 18 46.67 -18.43 -7.42
CA ASN A 18 47.38 -17.50 -8.32
C ASN A 18 46.66 -17.41 -9.68
N GLU A 19 46.28 -16.26 -10.25
CA GLU A 19 46.83 -14.91 -10.17
C GLU A 19 45.84 -13.97 -10.89
N VAL A 20 45.54 -12.81 -10.28
CA VAL A 20 45.65 -11.44 -10.84
C VAL A 20 45.16 -11.18 -12.27
N THR A 21 44.36 -10.13 -12.43
CA THR A 21 44.57 -8.93 -13.28
C THR A 21 43.19 -8.32 -13.58
N ASN A 22 42.88 -7.14 -13.06
CA ASN A 22 43.31 -5.80 -13.47
C ASN A 22 42.37 -5.20 -14.54
N SER A 23 42.15 -3.90 -14.35
CA SER A 23 41.49 -2.92 -15.24
C SER A 23 39.99 -3.12 -15.45
N ALA A 24 39.13 -2.26 -14.92
CA ALA A 24 38.95 -0.82 -15.16
C ALA A 24 37.77 -0.58 -16.10
N GLU A 25 37.08 0.52 -15.78
CA GLU A 25 36.18 1.31 -16.62
C GLU A 25 34.67 1.02 -16.60
N ALA A 26 34.01 2.12 -16.24
CA ALA A 26 32.78 2.68 -16.81
C ALA A 26 31.44 2.14 -16.30
N SER A 27 30.81 3.02 -15.53
CA SER A 27 29.43 3.50 -15.68
C SER A 27 28.41 2.53 -16.24
N GLU A 28 27.36 2.28 -15.47
CA GLU A 28 26.01 2.67 -15.88
C GLU A 28 25.07 2.70 -14.67
N THR A 29 24.61 3.92 -14.38
CA THR A 29 23.25 4.27 -13.95
C THR A 29 22.33 3.12 -13.55
N GLY A 30 22.08 3.02 -12.24
CA GLY A 30 20.90 2.37 -11.68
C GLY A 30 20.21 3.35 -10.75
N GLU A 31 19.53 4.34 -11.30
CA GLU A 31 18.59 5.20 -10.58
C GLU A 31 17.42 4.31 -10.15
N LEU A 32 17.59 3.63 -9.02
CA LEU A 32 16.50 2.96 -8.33
C LEU A 32 15.64 4.09 -7.77
N THR A 33 14.60 4.44 -8.53
CA THR A 33 13.45 5.16 -8.00
C THR A 33 12.88 4.31 -6.87
N VAL A 34 13.34 4.60 -5.65
CA VAL A 34 12.75 4.09 -4.42
C VAL A 34 11.35 4.70 -4.35
N SER A 35 10.41 4.06 -5.04
CA SER A 35 8.99 4.11 -4.74
C SER A 35 8.90 3.77 -3.26
N LYS A 36 8.71 4.81 -2.44
CA LYS A 36 8.59 4.69 -0.99
C LYS A 36 7.39 3.79 -0.71
N GLU A 37 7.65 2.49 -0.53
CA GLU A 37 6.60 1.54 -0.15
C GLU A 37 6.03 2.00 1.19
N VAL A 38 4.75 2.35 1.17
CA VAL A 38 4.05 2.73 2.39
C VAL A 38 3.74 1.43 3.12
N ASP A 39 4.37 1.26 4.28
CA ASP A 39 4.08 0.16 5.21
C ASP A 39 2.70 0.39 5.85
N TYR A 40 1.67 -0.06 5.12
CA TYR A 40 0.28 -0.04 5.55
C TYR A 40 -0.43 -1.26 4.96
N TYR A 41 -0.96 -2.10 5.85
CA TYR A 41 -1.63 -3.34 5.46
C TYR A 41 -3.05 -3.06 4.95
N LEU A 42 -3.30 -3.36 3.68
CA LEU A 42 -4.65 -3.29 3.10
C LEU A 42 -5.45 -4.57 3.40
N PRO A 43 -6.54 -4.48 4.18
CA PRO A 43 -7.40 -5.62 4.50
C PRO A 43 -7.97 -6.30 3.25
N TYR A 44 -8.00 -7.63 3.27
CA TYR A 44 -8.48 -8.42 2.14
C TYR A 44 -9.99 -8.21 1.88
N PRO A 45 -10.39 -7.95 0.62
CA PRO A 45 -11.78 -7.81 0.22
C PRO A 45 -12.41 -9.20 0.05
N GLY A 46 -12.74 -9.86 1.16
CA GLY A 46 -13.19 -11.27 1.14
C GLY A 46 -14.26 -11.62 0.10
N ILE A 47 -15.18 -10.69 -0.22
CA ILE A 47 -16.22 -10.89 -1.25
C ILE A 47 -16.10 -9.76 -2.27
N LEU A 48 -15.69 -10.11 -3.49
CA LEU A 48 -15.72 -9.21 -4.64
C LEU A 48 -17.17 -8.83 -5.01
N PRO A 49 -17.38 -7.66 -5.64
CA PRO A 49 -18.71 -7.23 -6.10
C PRO A 49 -19.35 -8.13 -7.16
N ASP A 50 -18.67 -9.20 -7.58
CA ASP A 50 -19.09 -10.16 -8.60
C ASP A 50 -19.94 -11.33 -8.04
N HIS A 51 -20.08 -11.44 -6.71
CA HIS A 51 -20.80 -12.55 -6.09
C HIS A 51 -22.23 -12.18 -5.67
N PRO A 52 -23.24 -13.07 -5.85
CA PRO A 52 -24.63 -12.85 -5.45
C PRO A 52 -24.87 -12.70 -3.93
N LEU A 53 -23.84 -12.81 -3.10
CA LEU A 53 -23.91 -12.55 -1.64
C LEU A 53 -23.40 -11.15 -1.27
N TYR A 54 -22.92 -10.38 -2.25
CA TYR A 54 -22.40 -9.03 -2.02
C TYR A 54 -23.46 -8.07 -1.48
N TRP A 55 -24.73 -8.23 -1.87
CA TRP A 55 -25.83 -7.39 -1.38
C TRP A 55 -26.06 -7.53 0.13
N LEU A 56 -25.99 -8.75 0.68
CA LEU A 56 -26.13 -9.00 2.11
C LEU A 56 -24.99 -8.36 2.90
N LYS A 57 -23.76 -8.45 2.38
CA LYS A 57 -22.60 -7.75 2.94
C LYS A 57 -22.81 -6.23 2.96
N MET A 58 -23.31 -5.66 1.87
CA MET A 58 -23.60 -4.23 1.76
C MET A 58 -24.67 -3.77 2.75
N ILE A 59 -25.71 -4.57 2.97
CA ILE A 59 -26.75 -4.29 3.97
C ILE A 59 -26.16 -4.28 5.37
N ARG A 60 -25.41 -5.33 5.75
CA ARG A 60 -24.73 -5.39 7.04
C ARG A 60 -23.82 -4.18 7.25
N ASP A 61 -23.02 -3.85 6.24
CA ASP A 61 -22.08 -2.73 6.30
C ASP A 61 -22.81 -1.39 6.53
N ARG A 62 -23.99 -1.21 5.90
CA ARG A 62 -24.86 -0.04 6.08
C ARG A 62 -25.51 0.02 7.46
N VAL A 63 -26.01 -1.10 7.98
CA VAL A 63 -26.58 -1.19 9.34
C VAL A 63 -25.52 -0.84 10.39
N LEU A 64 -24.30 -1.36 10.24
CA LEU A 64 -23.18 -1.03 11.12
C LEU A 64 -22.81 0.46 11.06
N LEU A 65 -22.83 1.08 9.87
CA LEU A 65 -22.59 2.53 9.76
C LEU A 65 -23.68 3.36 10.43
N MET A 66 -24.93 2.91 10.37
CA MET A 66 -26.06 3.59 11.00
C MET A 66 -26.01 3.46 12.53
N LEU A 67 -25.54 2.34 13.05
CA LEU A 67 -25.40 2.11 14.49
C LEU A 67 -24.18 2.82 15.10
N ALA A 68 -23.16 3.13 14.30
CA ALA A 68 -21.99 3.89 14.74
C ALA A 68 -22.35 5.38 14.92
N ARG A 69 -22.75 5.75 16.14
CA ARG A 69 -23.06 7.15 16.52
C ARG A 69 -21.81 7.98 16.81
N GLU A 70 -20.76 7.37 17.33
CA GLU A 70 -19.48 8.05 17.63
C GLU A 70 -18.69 8.34 16.34
N PRO A 71 -18.21 9.58 16.13
CA PRO A 71 -17.53 9.98 14.90
C PRO A 71 -16.20 9.24 14.69
N ALA A 72 -15.45 8.98 15.76
CA ALA A 72 -14.21 8.20 15.69
C ALA A 72 -14.45 6.74 15.24
N ALA A 73 -15.43 6.06 15.87
CA ALA A 73 -15.78 4.69 15.48
C ALA A 73 -16.36 4.61 14.06
N LYS A 74 -17.10 5.64 13.64
CA LYS A 74 -17.62 5.74 12.28
C LYS A 74 -16.49 5.93 11.27
N MET A 75 -15.52 6.80 11.57
CA MET A 75 -14.34 7.04 10.77
C MET A 75 -13.53 5.75 10.55
N ASP A 76 -13.25 4.98 11.60
CA ASP A 76 -12.53 3.70 11.48
C ASP A 76 -13.25 2.68 10.58
N ARG A 77 -14.59 2.61 10.67
CA ARG A 77 -15.41 1.74 9.82
C ARG A 77 -15.38 2.19 8.36
N LEU A 78 -15.48 3.50 8.12
CA LEU A 78 -15.40 4.07 6.78
C LEU A 78 -14.02 3.84 6.16
N LEU A 79 -12.95 4.00 6.93
CA LEU A 79 -11.58 3.74 6.48
C LEU A 79 -11.41 2.27 6.09
N LEU A 80 -11.86 1.35 6.94
CA LEU A 80 -11.87 -0.08 6.64
C LEU A 80 -12.60 -0.41 5.33
N TYR A 81 -13.69 0.30 5.04
CA TYR A 81 -14.50 0.14 3.84
C TYR A 81 -13.86 0.75 2.59
N ALA A 82 -13.13 1.84 2.74
CA ALA A 82 -12.31 2.44 1.70
C ALA A 82 -11.18 1.47 1.31
N ASP A 83 -10.41 1.00 2.29
CA ASP A 83 -9.26 0.11 2.07
C ASP A 83 -9.66 -1.21 1.39
N LYS A 84 -10.77 -1.83 1.83
CA LYS A 84 -11.30 -3.03 1.19
C LYS A 84 -11.69 -2.78 -0.27
N ARG A 85 -12.30 -1.64 -0.57
CA ARG A 85 -12.72 -1.32 -1.94
C ARG A 85 -11.55 -0.97 -2.83
N LEU A 86 -10.54 -0.29 -2.31
CA LEU A 86 -9.29 -0.04 -3.03
C LEU A 86 -8.65 -1.38 -3.46
N ARG A 87 -8.52 -2.32 -2.53
CA ARG A 87 -7.96 -3.64 -2.85
C ARG A 87 -8.85 -4.41 -3.84
N ALA A 88 -10.17 -4.36 -3.69
CA ALA A 88 -11.09 -4.97 -4.65
C ALA A 88 -10.95 -4.35 -6.05
N ALA A 89 -10.79 -3.04 -6.15
CA ALA A 89 -10.56 -2.35 -7.41
C ALA A 89 -9.26 -2.83 -8.07
N GLN A 90 -8.18 -2.97 -7.28
CA GLN A 90 -6.90 -3.49 -7.76
C GLN A 90 -7.02 -4.90 -8.35
N GLU A 91 -7.68 -5.81 -7.62
CA GLU A 91 -7.93 -7.19 -8.11
C GLU A 91 -8.80 -7.21 -9.37
N LEU A 92 -9.81 -6.34 -9.46
CA LEU A 92 -10.69 -6.26 -10.63
C LEU A 92 -9.95 -5.74 -11.88
N VAL A 93 -9.11 -4.72 -11.73
CA VAL A 93 -8.29 -4.21 -12.84
C VAL A 93 -7.29 -5.28 -13.28
N ASN A 94 -6.62 -5.95 -12.34
CA ASN A 94 -5.72 -7.07 -12.66
C ASN A 94 -6.45 -8.25 -13.33
N GLY A 95 -7.72 -8.47 -12.98
CA GLY A 95 -8.60 -9.49 -13.59
C GLY A 95 -9.27 -9.06 -14.90
N ASN A 96 -8.75 -8.04 -15.61
CA ASN A 96 -9.29 -7.48 -16.86
C ASN A 96 -10.72 -6.89 -16.76
N LYS A 97 -11.28 -6.72 -15.55
CA LYS A 97 -12.58 -6.07 -15.31
C LYS A 97 -12.41 -4.59 -15.03
N ILE A 98 -11.76 -3.89 -15.97
CA ILE A 98 -11.27 -2.51 -15.80
C ILE A 98 -12.39 -1.54 -15.41
N GLN A 99 -13.52 -1.52 -16.13
CA GLN A 99 -14.62 -0.59 -15.82
C GLN A 99 -15.21 -0.82 -14.41
N LEU A 100 -15.36 -2.09 -14.00
CA LEU A 100 -15.82 -2.43 -12.66
C LEU A 100 -14.78 -2.06 -11.59
N GLY A 101 -13.50 -2.20 -11.91
CA GLY A 101 -12.39 -1.75 -11.09
C GLY A 101 -12.43 -0.24 -10.85
N ILE A 102 -12.51 0.57 -11.91
CA ILE A 102 -12.60 2.04 -11.82
C ILE A 102 -13.81 2.46 -10.97
N THR A 103 -15.00 1.92 -11.25
CA THR A 103 -16.20 2.28 -10.46
C THR A 103 -16.10 1.85 -8.99
N THR A 104 -15.38 0.78 -8.69
CA THR A 104 -15.10 0.33 -7.33
C THR A 104 -14.08 1.23 -6.63
N LEU A 105 -13.07 1.70 -7.36
CA LEU A 105 -12.08 2.67 -6.90
C LEU A 105 -12.76 4.00 -6.54
N THR A 106 -13.61 4.54 -7.41
CA THR A 106 -14.36 5.78 -7.13
C THR A 106 -15.24 5.66 -5.89
N LYS A 107 -15.76 4.46 -5.60
CA LYS A 107 -16.48 4.21 -4.34
C LYS A 107 -15.53 4.20 -3.15
N ALA A 108 -14.33 3.63 -3.27
CA ALA A 108 -13.31 3.65 -2.22
C ALA A 108 -12.95 5.09 -1.83
N GLU A 109 -12.75 5.95 -2.83
CA GLU A 109 -12.41 7.36 -2.66
C GLU A 109 -13.52 8.13 -1.96
N LYS A 110 -14.79 7.91 -2.33
CA LYS A 110 -15.93 8.50 -1.62
C LYS A 110 -15.97 8.12 -0.14
N TYR A 111 -15.62 6.88 0.20
CA TYR A 111 -15.50 6.49 1.62
C TYR A 111 -14.34 7.24 2.30
N LEU A 112 -13.22 7.45 1.62
CA LEU A 112 -12.09 8.21 2.15
C LEU A 112 -12.40 9.71 2.31
N GLU A 113 -13.21 10.29 1.42
CA GLU A 113 -13.77 11.65 1.59
C GLU A 113 -14.64 11.73 2.85
N GLU A 114 -15.52 10.74 3.07
CA GLU A 114 -16.32 10.67 4.29
C GLU A 114 -15.45 10.49 5.54
N VAL A 115 -14.34 9.73 5.46
CA VAL A 115 -13.35 9.61 6.54
C VAL A 115 -12.77 10.98 6.89
N ASN A 116 -12.33 11.75 5.90
CA ASN A 116 -11.82 13.11 6.13
C ASN A 116 -12.89 13.99 6.79
N SER A 117 -14.15 13.93 6.32
CA SER A 117 -15.26 14.66 6.94
C SER A 117 -15.49 14.28 8.41
N GLN A 118 -15.42 12.99 8.77
CA GLN A 118 -15.52 12.58 10.18
C GLN A 118 -14.31 13.02 10.99
N TYR A 119 -13.10 12.94 10.44
CA TYR A 119 -11.89 13.38 11.11
C TYR A 119 -11.93 14.87 11.46
N GLN A 120 -12.40 15.74 10.56
CA GLN A 120 -12.57 17.16 10.87
C GLN A 120 -13.55 17.40 12.03
N LYS A 121 -14.58 16.56 12.20
CA LYS A 121 -15.49 16.63 13.36
C LYS A 121 -14.81 16.19 14.64
N VAL A 122 -14.07 15.08 14.61
CA VAL A 122 -13.29 14.60 15.76
C VAL A 122 -12.27 15.65 16.20
N LYS A 123 -11.61 16.31 15.25
CA LYS A 123 -10.67 17.41 15.47
C LYS A 123 -11.36 18.65 16.04
N ALA A 124 -12.54 19.01 15.54
CA ALA A 124 -13.34 20.12 16.09
C ALA A 124 -13.75 19.88 17.55
N ASP A 125 -14.00 18.62 17.91
CA ASP A 125 -14.30 18.18 19.28
C ASP A 125 -13.03 18.01 20.16
N ASN A 126 -11.83 18.28 19.63
CA ASN A 126 -10.52 18.05 20.27
C ASN A 126 -10.33 16.61 20.79
N LYS A 127 -10.91 15.64 20.08
CA LYS A 127 -10.82 14.20 20.36
C LYS A 127 -9.84 13.49 19.41
N ASP A 128 -9.11 14.24 18.59
CA ASP A 128 -8.11 13.66 17.70
C ASP A 128 -6.88 13.21 18.49
N THR A 129 -6.28 12.11 18.04
CA THR A 129 -5.06 11.57 18.62
C THR A 129 -3.97 11.51 17.56
N ALA A 130 -2.70 11.61 17.97
CA ALA A 130 -1.57 11.51 17.06
C ALA A 130 -1.57 10.15 16.31
N GLU A 131 -1.96 9.07 16.98
CA GLU A 131 -2.09 7.74 16.37
C GLU A 131 -3.16 7.70 15.29
N MET A 132 -4.30 8.37 15.51
CA MET A 132 -5.37 8.47 14.52
C MET A 132 -4.89 9.19 13.27
N LYS A 133 -4.19 10.32 13.46
CA LYS A 133 -3.62 11.11 12.36
C LYS A 133 -2.58 10.31 11.57
N ASP A 134 -1.63 9.67 12.24
CA ASP A 134 -0.60 8.84 11.59
C ASP A 134 -1.22 7.70 10.78
N LYS A 135 -2.21 7.00 11.34
CA LYS A 135 -2.95 5.95 10.65
C LYS A 135 -3.63 6.46 9.38
N LEU A 136 -4.30 7.61 9.44
CA LEU A 136 -4.99 8.21 8.29
C LEU A 136 -4.02 8.66 7.21
N GLN A 137 -2.90 9.28 7.60
CA GLN A 137 -1.85 9.69 6.66
C GLN A 137 -1.24 8.48 5.94
N LYS A 138 -0.92 7.41 6.68
CA LYS A 138 -0.44 6.15 6.08
C LYS A 138 -1.46 5.53 5.13
N ALA A 139 -2.73 5.51 5.51
CA ALA A 139 -3.78 4.99 4.64
C ALA A 139 -3.87 5.81 3.34
N VAL A 140 -3.90 7.14 3.43
CA VAL A 140 -3.94 8.04 2.27
C VAL A 140 -2.76 7.81 1.34
N LEU A 141 -1.55 7.73 1.88
CA LEU A 141 -0.35 7.45 1.09
C LEU A 141 -0.44 6.08 0.40
N LYS A 142 -1.02 5.07 1.07
CA LYS A 142 -1.24 3.76 0.46
C LYS A 142 -2.27 3.80 -0.66
N HIS A 143 -3.36 4.54 -0.50
CA HIS A 143 -4.35 4.77 -1.55
C HIS A 143 -3.72 5.42 -2.77
N GLN A 144 -2.90 6.45 -2.56
CA GLN A 144 -2.15 7.10 -3.64
C GLN A 144 -1.20 6.13 -4.36
N GLN A 145 -0.45 5.31 -3.61
CA GLN A 145 0.47 4.32 -4.17
C GLN A 145 -0.28 3.32 -5.06
N VAL A 146 -1.41 2.77 -4.59
CA VAL A 146 -2.19 1.80 -5.37
C VAL A 146 -2.81 2.45 -6.60
N MET A 147 -3.34 3.67 -6.48
CA MET A 147 -3.90 4.41 -7.62
C MET A 147 -2.84 4.69 -8.70
N GLN A 148 -1.62 5.06 -8.30
CA GLN A 148 -0.50 5.23 -9.22
C GLN A 148 -0.18 3.93 -9.96
N GLN A 149 -0.13 2.80 -9.25
CA GLN A 149 0.08 1.48 -9.89
C GLN A 149 -1.06 1.11 -10.87
N LEU A 150 -2.28 1.58 -10.61
CA LEU A 150 -3.42 1.34 -11.49
C LEU A 150 -3.39 2.21 -12.75
N LEU A 151 -2.81 3.41 -12.72
CA LEU A 151 -2.68 4.26 -13.92
C LEU A 151 -1.95 3.56 -15.08
N GLU A 152 -1.00 2.68 -14.77
CA GLU A 152 -0.24 1.91 -15.77
C GLU A 152 -1.06 0.81 -16.45
N LYS A 153 -2.14 0.34 -15.81
CA LYS A 153 -2.93 -0.84 -16.22
C LYS A 153 -4.28 -0.49 -16.83
N VAL A 154 -4.65 0.79 -16.83
CA VAL A 154 -5.98 1.26 -17.17
C VAL A 154 -5.90 2.09 -18.46
N PRO A 155 -6.86 1.99 -19.40
CA PRO A 155 -6.91 2.81 -20.60
C PRO A 155 -7.10 4.30 -20.27
N ASP A 156 -6.81 5.18 -21.22
CA ASP A 156 -6.74 6.63 -20.99
C ASP A 156 -8.02 7.24 -20.40
N GLN A 157 -9.19 6.74 -20.79
CA GLN A 157 -10.47 7.17 -20.20
C GLN A 157 -10.53 6.91 -18.68
N GLY A 158 -9.97 5.80 -18.21
CA GLY A 158 -9.93 5.47 -16.79
C GLY A 158 -8.81 6.21 -16.04
N LYS A 159 -7.71 6.54 -16.71
CA LYS A 159 -6.63 7.34 -16.11
C LYS A 159 -7.12 8.70 -15.64
N ALA A 160 -7.91 9.40 -16.46
CA ALA A 160 -8.46 10.72 -16.10
C ALA A 160 -9.27 10.67 -14.78
N ILE A 161 -10.08 9.62 -14.58
CA ILE A 161 -10.88 9.43 -13.37
C ILE A 161 -9.98 9.18 -12.14
N ILE A 162 -8.94 8.37 -12.31
CA ILE A 162 -7.98 8.06 -11.24
C ILE A 162 -7.17 9.31 -10.89
N GLU A 163 -6.75 10.10 -11.88
CA GLU A 163 -5.99 11.34 -11.69
C GLU A 163 -6.82 12.41 -10.96
N GLU A 164 -8.08 12.61 -11.35
CA GLU A 164 -9.01 13.51 -10.64
C GLU A 164 -9.08 13.14 -9.15
N SER A 165 -9.14 11.85 -8.88
CA SER A 165 -9.33 11.35 -7.53
C SER A 165 -8.06 11.37 -6.70
N LEU A 166 -6.90 11.16 -7.34
CA LEU A 166 -5.59 11.43 -6.74
C LEU A 166 -5.44 12.90 -6.33
N LEU A 167 -5.90 13.84 -7.16
CA LEU A 167 -5.88 15.27 -6.81
C LEU A 167 -6.74 15.57 -5.58
N LYS A 168 -7.94 14.98 -5.50
CA LYS A 168 -8.80 15.11 -4.32
C LYS A 168 -8.12 14.58 -3.07
N ILE A 169 -7.57 13.37 -3.13
CA ILE A 169 -6.93 12.74 -1.98
C ILE A 169 -5.70 13.51 -1.51
N LYS A 170 -4.91 14.08 -2.43
CA LYS A 170 -3.77 14.95 -2.09
C LYS A 170 -4.18 16.23 -1.37
N SER A 171 -5.42 16.69 -1.57
CA SER A 171 -5.95 17.87 -0.86
C SER A 171 -6.39 17.58 0.58
N PHE A 172 -6.49 16.31 0.98
CA PHE A 172 -6.93 15.96 2.33
C PHE A 172 -5.87 16.35 3.35
N SER A 173 -6.30 17.15 4.34
CA SER A 173 -5.46 17.60 5.44
C SER A 173 -5.87 16.86 6.71
N PHE A 174 -5.09 15.83 7.04
CA PHE A 174 -5.18 15.07 8.30
C PHE A 174 -4.14 15.60 9.28
#